data_AF-A0A967H146-F1
#
_entry.id   AF-A0A967H146-F1
#
_cell.length_a   1.000
_cell.length_b   1.000
_cell.length_c   1.000
_cell.angle_alpha   90.00
_cell.angle_beta   90.00
_cell.angle_gamma   90.00
#
_symmetry.space_group_name_H-M   'P 1'
#
loop_
_entity.id
_entity.type
_entity.pdbx_description
1 polymer ?
#
loop_
_entity_poly.entity_id
_entity_poly.type
_entity_poly.pdbx_seq_one_letter_code
_entity_poly.pdbx_strand_id
1 'polypeptide(L)' 'METTGIEVIKGRSLSREIPSDSTEGIILNQAAVDAMGLENPIGKQVRVFDIREGQVIGVVDNFHFAS' A
#
# COMPACT_ATOMS: atom_id res chain seq x y z
N MET A 1 -19.52 11.45 -7.76
CA MET A 1 -19.16 10.24 -7.00
C MET A 1 -17.66 10.25 -6.86
N GLU A 2 -17.18 10.93 -5.84
CA GLU A 2 -15.76 11.12 -5.58
C GLU A 2 -15.35 9.93 -4.71
N THR A 3 -14.66 8.96 -5.30
CA THR A 3 -14.05 7.88 -4.54
C THR A 3 -13.09 8.52 -3.55
N THR A 4 -13.37 8.38 -2.26
CA THR A 4 -12.62 8.93 -1.12
C THR A 4 -11.15 9.09 -1.47
N GLY A 5 -10.68 10.34 -1.48
CA GLY A 5 -9.40 10.78 -2.04
C GLY A 5 -8.19 10.23 -1.31
N ILE A 6 -7.95 8.93 -1.43
CA ILE A 6 -6.76 8.26 -0.95
C ILE A 6 -5.62 8.68 -1.89
N GLU A 7 -4.89 9.72 -1.49
CA GLU A 7 -3.74 10.22 -2.21
C GLU A 7 -2.54 9.27 -2.03
N VAL A 8 -1.92 8.89 -3.15
CA VAL A 8 -0.67 8.12 -3.14
C VAL A 8 0.47 9.10 -2.90
N ILE A 9 1.07 9.04 -1.72
CA ILE A 9 2.19 9.91 -1.32
C ILE A 9 3.54 9.38 -1.83
N LYS A 10 3.66 8.06 -2.09
CA LYS A 10 4.85 7.43 -2.69
C LYS A 10 4.46 6.24 -3.57
N GLY A 11 5.18 6.03 -4.67
CA GLY A 11 4.98 4.88 -5.56
C GLY A 11 3.74 5.03 -6.45
N ARG A 12 2.98 3.96 -6.62
CA ARG A 12 1.78 3.91 -7.47
C ARG A 12 0.61 3.20 -6.79
N SER A 13 -0.60 3.46 -7.28
CA SER A 13 -1.79 2.70 -6.92
C SER A 13 -1.83 1.34 -7.64
N LEU A 14 -2.73 0.47 -7.19
CA LEU A 14 -2.97 -0.84 -7.82
C LEU A 14 -3.56 -0.61 -9.22
N SER A 15 -2.86 -1.07 -10.25
CA SER A 15 -3.33 -1.01 -11.63
C SER A 15 -3.91 -2.36 -12.05
N ARG A 16 -5.18 -2.38 -12.51
CA ARG A 16 -5.80 -3.58 -13.07
C ARG A 16 -5.12 -4.06 -14.36
N GLU A 17 -4.41 -3.16 -15.03
CA GLU A 17 -3.63 -3.43 -16.24
C GLU A 17 -2.34 -4.20 -15.95
N ILE A 18 -1.92 -4.29 -14.67
CA ILE A 18 -0.71 -4.97 -14.23
C ILE A 18 -1.14 -6.23 -13.47
N PRO A 19 -1.04 -7.43 -14.07
CA PRO A 19 -1.52 -8.66 -13.43
C PRO A 19 -0.84 -8.93 -12.08
N SER A 20 0.47 -8.65 -12.00
CA SER A 20 1.27 -8.81 -10.78
C SER A 20 0.82 -7.91 -9.62
N ASP A 21 0.19 -6.77 -9.89
CA ASP A 21 -0.34 -5.89 -8.82
C ASP A 21 -1.48 -6.61 -8.06
N SER A 22 -2.24 -7.46 -8.74
CA SER A 22 -3.36 -8.20 -8.13
C SER A 22 -2.90 -9.33 -7.22
N THR A 23 -1.75 -9.94 -7.51
CA THR A 23 -1.21 -11.07 -6.73
C THR A 23 -0.22 -10.59 -5.67
N GLU A 24 0.72 -9.73 -6.05
CA GLU A 24 1.90 -9.38 -5.24
C GLU A 24 1.92 -7.90 -4.81
N GLY A 25 1.08 -7.04 -5.39
CA GLY A 25 1.03 -5.62 -5.05
C GLY A 25 0.42 -5.34 -3.68
N ILE A 26 1.17 -4.68 -2.81
CA ILE A 26 0.73 -4.19 -1.50
C ILE A 26 0.76 -2.66 -1.49
N ILE A 27 -0.32 -2.04 -1.01
CA ILE A 27 -0.35 -0.62 -0.68
C ILE A 27 -0.45 -0.50 0.84
N LEU A 28 0.46 0.27 1.43
CA LEU A 28 0.46 0.57 2.86
C LEU A 28 0.01 2.01 3.09
N ASN A 29 -0.64 2.31 4.20
CA ASN A 29 -0.76 3.70 4.64
C ASN A 29 0.50 4.13 5.40
N GLN A 30 0.68 5.44 5.58
CA GLN A 30 1.83 5.99 6.29
C GLN A 30 1.97 5.41 7.72
N ALA A 31 0.86 5.22 8.45
CA ALA A 31 0.88 4.64 9.79
C ALA A 31 1.38 3.18 9.81
N ALA A 32 1.06 2.37 8.80
CA ALA A 32 1.61 1.01 8.70
C ALA A 32 3.10 1.03 8.38
N VAL A 33 3.56 1.93 7.50
CA VAL A 33 4.98 2.12 7.21
C VAL A 33 5.76 2.49 8.48
N ASP A 34 5.21 3.40 9.29
CA ASP A 34 5.81 3.82 10.57
C ASP A 34 5.79 2.70 11.62
N ALA A 35 4.66 1.99 11.76
CA ALA A 35 4.54 0.86 12.69
C ALA A 35 5.47 -0.31 12.33
N MET A 36 5.76 -0.50 11.04
CA MET A 36 6.69 -1.51 10.54
C MET A 36 8.14 -1.02 10.50
N GLY A 37 8.42 0.25 10.83
CA GLY A 37 9.76 0.84 10.78
C GLY A 37 10.39 0.82 9.38
N LEU A 38 9.59 1.04 8.34
CA LEU A 38 10.04 0.96 6.94
C LEU A 38 10.51 2.33 6.43
N GLU A 39 11.81 2.52 6.23
CA GLU A 39 12.35 3.77 5.68
C GLU A 39 12.15 3.90 4.16
N ASN A 40 12.38 2.80 3.43
CA ASN A 40 12.18 2.71 1.99
C ASN A 40 11.18 1.59 1.69
N PRO A 41 9.87 1.86 1.87
CA PRO A 41 8.86 0.81 1.75
C PRO A 41 8.69 0.35 0.31
N ILE A 42 8.74 1.26 -0.68
CA ILE A 42 8.51 0.93 -2.10
C ILE A 42 9.55 -0.09 -2.58
N GLY A 43 9.08 -1.18 -3.18
CA GLY A 43 9.91 -2.28 -3.66
C GLY A 43 10.27 -3.30 -2.59
N LYS A 44 9.98 -3.04 -1.31
CA LYS A 44 10.28 -3.96 -0.23
C LYS A 44 9.25 -5.09 -0.20
N GLN A 45 9.73 -6.32 -0.01
CA GLN A 45 8.86 -7.44 0.30
C GLN A 45 8.41 -7.35 1.77
N VAL A 46 7.10 -7.40 1.95
CA VAL A 46 6.46 -7.39 3.25
C VAL A 46 5.53 -8.60 3.35
N ARG A 47 5.42 -9.13 4.56
CA ARG A 47 4.46 -10.19 4.88
C ARG A 47 3.36 -9.60 5.73
N VAL A 48 2.15 -9.59 5.20
CA VAL A 48 0.97 -9.03 5.85
C VAL A 48 0.12 -10.18 6.41
N PHE A 49 -0.17 -10.10 7.71
CA PHE A 49 -0.95 -11.09 8.47
C PHE A 49 -0.44 -12.55 8.38
N ASP A 50 0.86 -12.76 8.13
CA ASP A 50 1.50 -14.08 7.93
C ASP A 50 0.95 -14.93 6.76
N ILE A 51 -0.07 -14.45 6.06
CA ILE A 51 -0.78 -15.19 5.00
C ILE A 51 -0.49 -14.66 3.60
N ARG A 52 0.01 -13.42 3.49
CA ARG A 52 0.24 -12.77 2.20
C ARG A 52 1.61 -12.12 2.18
N GLU A 53 2.50 -12.66 1.37
CA GLU A 53 3.75 -12.01 0.98
C GLU A 53 3.50 -11.18 -0.27
N GLY A 54 4.10 -9.99 -0.32
CA GLY A 54 3.95 -9.10 -1.47
C GLY A 54 4.93 -7.95 -1.43
N GLN A 55 5.07 -7.28 -2.56
CA GLN A 55 5.91 -6.11 -2.72
C GLN A 55 5.09 -4.85 -2.49
N VAL A 56 5.60 -3.95 -1.65
CA VAL A 56 4.96 -2.64 -1.49
C VAL A 56 5.17 -1.84 -2.78
N ILE A 57 4.08 -1.52 -3.46
CA ILE A 57 4.09 -0.74 -4.71
C ILE A 57 3.67 0.71 -4.51
N GLY A 58 3.02 1.01 -3.39
CA GLY A 58 2.52 2.33 -3.06
C GLY A 58 2.38 2.57 -1.57
N VAL A 59 2.52 3.83 -1.18
CA VAL A 59 2.15 4.32 0.15
C VAL A 59 1.10 5.40 -0.04
N VAL A 60 0.04 5.31 0.75
CA VAL A 60 -1.06 6.28 0.76
C VAL A 60 -1.09 7.05 2.08
N ASP A 61 -1.70 8.23 2.05
CA ASP A 61 -1.90 9.00 3.29
C ASP A 61 -2.87 8.27 4.25
N ASN A 62 -2.79 8.61 5.53
CA ASN A 62 -3.63 8.07 6.58
C ASN A 62 -5.03 8.69 6.52
N PHE A 63 -5.92 8.12 5.70
CA PHE A 63 -7.32 8.49 5.80
C PHE A 63 -7.97 7.85 7.03
N HIS A 64 -8.47 8.68 7.95
CA HIS A 64 -9.40 8.25 8.98
C HIS A 64 -10.68 7.74 8.31
N PHE A 65 -10.81 6.43 8.20
CA PHE A 65 -12.10 5.79 7.96
C PHE A 65 -12.92 5.90 9.24
N ALA A 66 -13.45 7.09 9.51
CA ALA A 66 -14.55 7.25 10.46
C ALA A 66 -15.81 6.71 9.77
N SER A 67 -16.49 5.81 10.49
CA SER A 67 -17.61 4.95 10.09
C SER A 67 -18.77 5.61 9.37
#